data_AF-A0A7C4F6K0-F1
#
_entry.id   AF-A0A7C4F6K0-F1
#
_cell.length_a   1.000
_cell.length_b   1.000
_cell.length_c   1.000
_cell.angle_alpha   90.00
_cell.angle_beta   90.00
_cell.angle_gamma   90.00
#
_symmetry.space_group_name_H-M   'P 1'
#
loop_
_entity.id
_entity.type
_entity.pdbx_description
1 polymer ?
#
loop_
_entity_poly.entity_id
_entity_poly.type
_entity_poly.pdbx_seq_one_letter_code
_entity_poly.pdbx_strand_id
1 'polypeptide(L)' 'FAKVAKDVAQGAALIANGIGNGKYKDLTDCLDIKNAKGTVLDYISLPDFNINYIVKNLRSS' A
#
# COMPACT_ATOMS: atom_id res chain seq x y z
N PHE A 1 2.28 -21.01 -5.70
CA PHE A 1 1.26 -20.05 -5.22
C PHE A 1 1.68 -19.34 -3.93
N ALA A 2 1.98 -20.04 -2.83
CA ALA A 2 2.37 -19.40 -1.55
C ALA A 2 3.59 -18.46 -1.64
N LYS A 3 4.61 -18.81 -2.43
CA LYS A 3 5.81 -17.97 -2.62
C LYS A 3 5.50 -16.64 -3.30
N VAL A 4 4.71 -16.67 -4.38
CA VAL A 4 4.27 -15.47 -5.11
C VAL A 4 3.46 -14.54 -4.22
N ALA A 5 2.54 -15.08 -3.41
CA ALA A 5 1.76 -14.29 -2.47
C ALA A 5 2.65 -13.60 -1.42
N LYS A 6 3.69 -14.28 -0.93
CA LYS A 6 4.66 -13.73 0.01
C LYS A 6 5.46 -12.58 -0.62
N ASP A 7 5.96 -12.77 -1.82
CA ASP A 7 6.78 -11.79 -2.52
C ASP A 7 5.97 -10.51 -2.82
N VAL A 8 4.70 -10.65 -3.22
CA VAL A 8 3.77 -9.52 -3.42
C VAL A 8 3.50 -8.77 -2.12
N ALA A 9 3.22 -9.49 -1.02
CA ALA A 9 2.97 -8.87 0.27
C ALA A 9 4.19 -8.08 0.77
N GLN A 10 5.40 -8.62 0.56
CA GLN A 10 6.64 -7.93 0.90
C GLN A 10 6.86 -6.68 0.05
N GLY A 11 6.58 -6.75 -1.25
CA GLY A 11 6.62 -5.58 -2.14
C GLY A 11 5.65 -4.48 -1.69
N ALA A 12 4.42 -4.84 -1.35
CA ALA A 12 3.42 -3.89 -0.85
C ALA A 12 3.83 -3.23 0.47
N ALA A 13 4.38 -4.00 1.42
CA ALA A 13 4.86 -3.48 2.69
C ALA A 13 6.05 -2.52 2.52
N LEU A 14 6.96 -2.82 1.60
CA LEU A 14 8.10 -1.95 1.26
C LEU A 14 7.62 -0.62 0.68
N ILE A 15 6.69 -0.66 -0.28
CA ILE A 15 6.12 0.54 -0.89
C ILE A 15 5.39 1.38 0.17
N ALA A 16 4.57 0.75 1.02
CA ALA A 16 3.89 1.44 2.11
C ALA A 16 4.88 2.11 3.09
N ASN A 17 5.96 1.42 3.44
CA ASN A 17 7.02 1.99 4.29
C ASN A 17 7.69 3.22 3.64
N GLY A 18 7.99 3.16 2.34
CA GLY A 18 8.58 4.29 1.63
C GLY A 18 7.64 5.49 1.48
N ILE A 19 6.37 5.25 1.12
CA ILE A 19 5.35 6.30 1.04
C ILE A 19 5.17 6.98 2.40
N GLY A 20 5.19 6.21 3.50
CA GLY A 20 5.09 6.69 4.88
C GLY A 20 6.34 7.37 5.43
N ASN A 21 7.28 7.82 4.57
CA ASN A 21 8.52 8.49 4.98
C ASN A 21 9.47 7.60 5.79
N GLY A 22 9.36 6.27 5.63
CA GLY A 22 10.21 5.28 6.27
C GLY A 22 11.51 5.03 5.51
N LYS A 23 12.16 3.90 5.80
CA LYS A 23 13.50 3.52 5.30
C LYS A 23 13.60 3.50 3.77
N TYR A 24 12.50 3.21 3.08
CA TYR A 24 12.48 3.07 1.62
C TYR A 24 11.96 4.32 0.89
N LYS A 25 11.87 5.45 1.58
CA LYS A 25 11.36 6.72 1.04
C LYS A 25 12.06 7.12 -0.26
N ASP A 26 13.39 7.13 -0.25
CA ASP A 26 14.19 7.58 -1.40
C ASP A 26 13.95 6.71 -2.63
N LEU A 27 13.74 5.40 -2.41
CA LEU A 27 13.38 4.48 -3.49
C LEU A 27 11.97 4.78 -4.03
N THR A 28 10.98 4.96 -3.15
CA THR A 28 9.60 5.26 -3.58
C THR A 28 9.45 6.63 -4.22
N ASP A 29 10.28 7.60 -3.82
CA ASP A 29 10.32 8.94 -4.41
C ASP A 29 11.04 8.92 -5.77
N CYS A 30 12.15 8.18 -5.90
CA CYS A 30 12.85 7.98 -7.18
C CYS A 30 11.96 7.29 -8.22
N LEU A 31 11.15 6.32 -7.78
CA LEU A 31 10.15 5.64 -8.61
C LEU A 31 8.90 6.49 -8.88
N ASP A 32 8.81 7.68 -8.29
CA ASP A 32 7.69 8.62 -8.40
C ASP A 32 6.32 7.98 -8.08
N ILE A 33 6.30 7.03 -7.13
CA ILE A 33 5.12 6.19 -6.81
C ILE A 33 3.94 7.04 -6.36
N LYS A 34 4.20 8.18 -5.69
CA LYS A 34 3.15 9.11 -5.22
C LYS A 34 2.44 9.83 -6.36
N ASN A 35 3.09 10.00 -7.50
CA ASN A 35 2.52 10.64 -8.69
C ASN A 35 2.19 9.64 -9.80
N ALA A 36 2.40 8.34 -9.58
CA ALA A 36 1.97 7.31 -10.51
C ALA A 36 0.44 7.36 -10.67
N LYS A 37 -0.03 7.69 -11.87
CA LYS A 37 -1.45 7.77 -12.23
C LYS A 37 -1.77 6.77 -13.33
N GLY A 38 -2.87 6.04 -13.18
CA GLY A 38 -3.45 5.19 -14.23
C GLY A 38 -3.04 3.71 -14.21
N THR A 39 -3.01 3.04 -13.04
CA THR A 39 -2.62 1.62 -12.99
C THR A 39 -3.52 0.79 -12.07
N VAL A 40 -3.52 -0.53 -12.32
CA VAL A 40 -4.20 -1.68 -11.65
C VAL A 40 -4.92 -1.46 -10.32
N LEU A 41 -4.40 -0.62 -9.41
CA LEU A 41 -5.05 -0.23 -8.16
C LEU A 41 -6.39 0.48 -8.35
N ASP A 42 -6.60 1.19 -9.47
CA ASP A 42 -7.89 1.83 -9.80
C ASP A 42 -9.04 0.80 -9.96
N TYR A 43 -8.69 -0.45 -10.29
CA TYR A 43 -9.63 -1.57 -10.43
C TYR A 43 -9.69 -2.49 -9.21
N ILE A 44 -8.94 -2.20 -8.15
CA ILE A 44 -9.05 -2.94 -6.88
C ILE A 44 -10.27 -2.41 -6.12
N SER A 45 -11.45 -2.82 -6.58
CA SER A 45 -12.66 -2.80 -5.76
C SER A 45 -12.57 -3.98 -4.79
N LEU A 46 -11.98 -3.77 -3.62
CA LEU A 46 -12.14 -4.71 -2.50
C LEU A 46 -13.58 -4.56 -1.99
N PRO A 47 -14.51 -5.50 -2.26
CA PRO A 47 -15.91 -5.34 -1.90
C PRO A 47 -16.12 -5.17 -0.39
N ASP A 48 -15.18 -5.65 0.42
CA ASP A 48 -15.24 -5.60 1.89
C ASP A 48 -14.29 -4.57 2.54
N PHE A 49 -13.61 -3.71 1.75
CA PHE A 49 -12.69 -2.72 2.31
C PHE A 49 -13.44 -1.48 2.81
N ASN A 50 -13.96 -1.57 4.03
CA ASN A 50 -14.63 -0.46 4.69
C ASN A 50 -13.63 0.44 5.41
N ILE A 51 -13.17 1.50 4.73
CA ILE A 51 -12.28 2.53 5.30
C ILE A 51 -12.82 3.10 6.62
N ASN A 52 -14.14 3.30 6.74
CA ASN A 52 -14.73 3.87 7.95
C ASN A 52 -14.60 2.93 9.15
N TYR A 53 -14.70 1.61 8.94
CA TYR A 53 -14.49 0.62 10.00
C TYR A 53 -13.04 0.62 10.51
N ILE A 54 -12.07 0.73 9.60
CA ILE A 54 -10.64 0.75 9.96
C ILE A 54 -10.28 2.05 10.69
N VAL A 55 -10.71 3.21 10.15
CA VAL A 55 -10.44 4.53 10.77
C VAL A 55 -11.09 4.66 12.15
N LYS A 56 -12.29 4.09 12.35
CA LYS A 56 -12.95 4.09 13.66
C LYS A 56 -12.16 3.30 14.71
N ASN A 57 -11.59 2.15 14.33
CA ASN A 57 -10.80 1.33 15.24
C ASN A 57 -9.42 1.93 15.54
N LEU A 58 -8.83 2.67 14.61
CA LEU A 58 -7.54 3.36 14.83
C LEU A 58 -7.67 4.63 15.69
N ARG A 59 -8.81 5.32 15.67
CA ARG A 59 -9.07 6.50 16.51
C ARG A 59 -9.46 6.17 17.94
N SER A 60 -9.71 4.90 18.24
CA SER A 60 -10.17 4.44 19.56
C SER A 60 -9.07 3.79 20.39
N SER A 61 -7.80 3.94 19.99
CA SER A 61 -6.61 3.47 20.71
C SER A 61 -5.71 4.61 21.13
#